data_AF-A0A024WLW6-F1
#
_entry.id   AF-A0A024WLW6-F1
#
_cell.length_a   1.000
_cell.length_b   1.000
_cell.length_c   1.000
_cell.angle_alpha   90.00
_cell.angle_beta   90.00
_cell.angle_gamma   90.00
#
_symmetry.space_group_name_H-M   'P 1'
#
loop_
_entity.id
_entity.type
_entity.pdbx_description
1 polymer ?
#
loop_
_entity_poly.entity_id
_entity_poly.type
_entity_poly.pdbx_seq_one_letter_code
_entity_poly.pdbx_strand_id
1 'polypeptide(L)'
;MVYFKRFFFHKRHRILSIFNSYFFMKKQLLNNLNKILFISLNSYFLKLLFSKNTYIYYLQEKKNSYLEKKYRPDTPYKKTESGIIYRDLIDGVYDTVEEGDTVYIHYQGKTTNDFRIIESTFKSIIPPKIIAGHYDQKHIKAIYEMVIGMKKNTRRECIIPPYLAHPNHFPTQIFL
;
A
#
# COMPACT_ATOMS: atom_id res chain seq x y z
N MET A 1 -36.86 57.07 -63.75
CA MET A 1 -37.32 56.04 -62.77
C MET A 1 -36.23 55.00 -62.45
N VAL A 2 -34.98 55.42 -62.23
CA VAL A 2 -33.82 54.51 -61.99
C VAL A 2 -33.20 54.73 -60.59
N TYR A 3 -33.33 55.94 -60.04
CA TYR A 3 -32.73 56.31 -58.75
C TYR A 3 -33.43 55.71 -57.52
N PHE A 4 -34.75 55.51 -57.57
CA PHE A 4 -35.51 55.06 -56.40
C PHE A 4 -35.25 53.58 -56.04
N LYS A 5 -35.04 52.71 -57.04
CA LYS A 5 -34.68 51.30 -56.81
C LYS A 5 -33.31 51.15 -56.14
N ARG A 6 -32.37 52.06 -56.44
CA ARG A 6 -30.97 52.00 -55.95
C ARG A 6 -30.85 52.39 -54.47
N PHE A 7 -31.67 53.33 -54.01
CA PHE A 7 -31.68 53.78 -52.62
C PHE A 7 -32.26 52.73 -51.64
N PHE A 8 -33.34 52.05 -52.03
CA PHE A 8 -33.95 51.00 -51.22
C PHE A 8 -33.07 49.75 -51.10
N PHE A 9 -32.35 49.39 -52.18
CA PHE A 9 -31.36 48.32 -52.14
C PHE A 9 -30.20 48.64 -51.18
N HIS A 10 -29.68 49.86 -51.22
CA HIS A 10 -28.55 50.26 -50.40
C HIS A 10 -28.88 50.28 -48.90
N LYS A 11 -30.09 50.72 -48.52
CA LYS A 11 -30.54 50.77 -47.12
C LYS A 11 -30.77 49.37 -46.52
N ARG A 12 -31.29 48.42 -47.32
CA ARG A 12 -31.53 47.03 -46.89
C ARG A 12 -30.23 46.24 -46.70
N HIS A 13 -29.24 46.44 -47.57
CA HIS A 13 -27.91 45.83 -47.42
C HIS A 13 -27.17 46.33 -46.17
N ARG A 14 -27.36 47.60 -45.80
CA ARG A 14 -26.69 48.21 -44.64
C ARG A 14 -27.24 47.70 -43.30
N ILE A 15 -28.53 47.41 -43.21
CA ILE A 15 -29.13 46.83 -42.00
C ILE A 15 -28.74 45.35 -41.86
N LEU A 16 -28.76 44.58 -42.96
CA LEU A 16 -28.25 43.19 -42.95
C LEU A 16 -26.76 43.12 -42.61
N SER A 17 -25.94 44.06 -43.06
CA SER A 17 -24.51 44.07 -42.74
C SER A 17 -24.24 44.38 -41.27
N ILE A 18 -25.02 45.26 -40.65
CA ILE A 18 -24.91 45.58 -39.21
C ILE A 18 -25.44 44.42 -38.34
N PHE A 19 -26.54 43.77 -38.73
CA PHE A 19 -27.04 42.60 -38.02
C PHE A 19 -26.08 41.40 -38.15
N ASN A 20 -25.52 41.17 -39.34
CA ASN A 20 -24.52 40.13 -39.55
C ASN A 20 -23.23 40.44 -38.78
N SER A 21 -22.76 41.70 -38.75
CA SER A 21 -21.56 42.06 -37.99
C SER A 21 -21.79 41.93 -36.49
N TYR A 22 -22.96 42.31 -35.96
CA TYR A 22 -23.33 42.11 -34.56
C TYR A 22 -23.40 40.62 -34.19
N PHE A 23 -24.03 39.79 -35.03
CA PHE A 23 -24.13 38.35 -34.80
C PHE A 23 -22.76 37.67 -34.88
N PHE A 24 -21.90 38.09 -35.82
CA PHE A 24 -20.53 37.61 -35.95
C PHE A 24 -19.68 37.99 -34.73
N MET A 25 -19.79 39.24 -34.27
CA MET A 25 -19.15 39.72 -33.04
C MET A 25 -19.62 38.97 -31.80
N LYS A 26 -20.93 38.73 -31.67
CA LYS A 26 -21.51 37.96 -30.56
C LYS A 26 -21.04 36.49 -30.57
N LYS A 27 -20.93 35.87 -31.75
CA LYS A 27 -20.40 34.50 -31.93
C LYS A 27 -18.91 34.42 -31.60
N GLN A 28 -18.13 35.45 -31.96
CA GLN A 28 -16.70 35.53 -31.64
C GLN A 28 -16.46 35.78 -30.14
N LEU A 29 -17.27 36.61 -29.50
CA LEU A 29 -17.31 36.77 -28.05
C LEU A 29 -17.67 35.46 -27.33
N LEU A 30 -18.68 34.74 -27.80
CA LEU A 30 -19.08 33.44 -27.23
C LEU A 30 -17.96 32.40 -27.37
N ASN A 31 -17.27 32.36 -28.52
CA ASN A 31 -16.13 31.47 -28.74
C ASN A 31 -14.94 31.82 -27.84
N ASN A 32 -14.67 33.10 -27.61
CA ASN A 32 -13.60 33.54 -26.70
C ASN A 32 -13.94 33.24 -25.23
N LEU A 33 -15.19 33.45 -24.81
CA LEU A 33 -15.66 33.09 -23.48
C LEU A 33 -15.60 31.57 -23.26
N ASN A 34 -16.00 30.77 -24.25
CA ASN A 34 -15.90 29.32 -24.19
C ASN A 34 -14.43 28.87 -24.07
N LYS A 35 -13.50 29.50 -24.80
CA LYS A 35 -12.06 29.21 -24.65
C LYS A 35 -11.55 29.53 -23.26
N ILE A 36 -11.93 30.67 -22.68
CA ILE A 36 -11.53 31.07 -21.33
C ILE A 36 -12.09 30.10 -20.29
N LEU A 37 -13.37 29.71 -20.41
CA LEU A 37 -14.01 28.72 -19.55
C LEU A 37 -13.36 27.33 -19.68
N PHE A 38 -12.98 26.91 -20.88
CA PHE A 38 -12.25 25.65 -21.09
C PHE A 38 -10.86 25.67 -20.46
N ILE A 39 -10.15 26.80 -20.57
CA ILE A 39 -8.82 26.97 -19.96
C ILE A 39 -8.93 26.98 -18.43
N SER A 40 -9.92 27.68 -17.87
CA SER A 40 -10.13 27.76 -16.42
C SER A 40 -10.63 26.45 -15.82
N LEU A 41 -11.52 25.72 -16.49
CA LEU A 41 -11.91 24.37 -16.07
C LEU A 41 -10.70 23.44 -16.10
N ASN A 42 -9.95 23.40 -17.21
CA ASN A 42 -8.76 22.54 -17.30
C ASN A 42 -7.73 22.89 -16.22
N SER A 43 -7.45 24.17 -15.97
CA SER A 43 -6.49 24.54 -14.93
C SER A 43 -6.94 24.12 -13.52
N TYR A 44 -8.24 24.22 -13.22
CA TYR A 44 -8.82 23.73 -11.97
C TYR A 44 -8.74 22.20 -11.86
N PHE A 45 -9.06 21.47 -12.93
CA PHE A 45 -8.94 20.01 -12.98
C PHE A 45 -7.49 19.55 -12.80
N LEU A 46 -6.52 20.18 -13.47
CA LEU A 46 -5.10 19.89 -13.27
C LEU A 46 -4.70 20.16 -11.82
N LYS A 47 -5.11 21.30 -11.23
CA LYS A 47 -4.80 21.63 -9.82
C LYS A 47 -5.38 20.60 -8.85
N LEU A 48 -6.59 20.11 -9.11
CA LEU A 48 -7.23 19.05 -8.33
C LEU A 48 -6.49 17.71 -8.47
N LEU A 49 -6.04 17.37 -9.67
CA LEU A 49 -5.29 16.14 -9.94
C LEU A 49 -3.92 16.16 -9.23
N PHE A 50 -3.18 17.27 -9.32
CA PHE A 50 -1.91 17.44 -8.62
C PHE A 50 -2.10 17.41 -7.10
N SER A 51 -3.14 18.04 -6.57
CA SER A 51 -3.47 18.00 -5.13
C SER A 51 -3.77 16.59 -4.61
N LYS A 52 -4.51 15.78 -5.39
CA LYS A 52 -4.75 14.38 -5.03
C LYS A 52 -3.46 13.56 -5.02
N ASN A 53 -2.60 13.73 -6.02
CA ASN A 53 -1.33 13.01 -6.10
C ASN A 53 -0.38 13.38 -4.95
N THR A 54 -0.29 14.66 -4.57
CA THR A 54 0.53 15.08 -3.42
C THR A 54 -0.01 14.52 -2.11
N TYR A 55 -1.33 14.48 -1.92
CA TYR A 55 -1.93 13.85 -0.75
C TYR A 55 -1.65 12.34 -0.68
N ILE A 56 -1.74 11.63 -1.82
CA ILE A 56 -1.39 10.20 -1.89
C ILE A 56 0.08 9.98 -1.53
N TYR A 57 0.99 10.80 -2.07
CA TYR A 57 2.41 10.72 -1.76
C TYR A 57 2.69 10.97 -0.28
N TYR A 58 2.07 12.00 0.30
CA TYR A 58 2.17 12.30 1.73
C TYR A 58 1.72 11.11 2.61
N LEU A 59 0.58 10.49 2.26
CA LEU A 59 0.11 9.30 2.97
C LEU A 59 1.07 8.11 2.83
N GLN A 60 1.65 7.92 1.64
CA GLN A 60 2.65 6.89 1.38
C GLN A 60 3.91 7.10 2.22
N GLU A 61 4.44 8.32 2.26
CA GLU A 61 5.63 8.70 3.02
C GLU A 61 5.41 8.57 4.53
N LYS A 62 4.25 9.01 5.02
CA LYS A 62 3.85 8.82 6.43
C LYS A 62 3.70 7.34 6.80
N LYS A 63 3.17 6.52 5.89
CA LYS A 63 3.11 5.06 6.07
C LYS A 63 4.52 4.45 6.10
N ASN A 64 5.40 4.85 5.17
CA ASN A 64 6.76 4.33 5.09
C ASN A 64 7.57 4.69 6.34
N SER A 65 7.55 5.95 6.78
CA SER A 65 8.22 6.37 8.01
C SER A 65 7.67 5.68 9.27
N TYR A 66 6.36 5.42 9.34
CA TYR A 66 5.77 4.59 10.40
C TYR A 66 6.30 3.14 10.35
N LEU A 67 6.39 2.56 9.16
CA LEU A 67 6.92 1.21 8.98
C LEU A 67 8.40 1.14 9.32
N GLU A 68 9.23 2.08 8.88
CA GLU A 68 10.65 2.15 9.23
C GLU A 68 10.88 2.34 10.73
N LYS A 69 10.01 3.11 11.42
CA LYS A 69 10.09 3.24 12.88
C LYS A 69 9.65 1.97 13.61
N LYS A 70 8.73 1.21 13.01
CA LYS A 70 8.15 -0.01 13.60
C LYS A 70 9.01 -1.25 13.36
N TYR A 71 9.55 -1.39 12.14
CA TYR A 71 10.44 -2.46 11.74
C TYR A 71 11.87 -2.05 12.08
N ARG A 72 12.61 -2.89 12.81
CA ARG A 72 14.02 -2.66 13.13
C ARG A 72 14.91 -3.55 12.25
N PRO A 73 15.13 -3.22 10.96
CA PRO A 73 15.86 -4.09 10.02
C PRO A 73 17.31 -4.35 10.47
N ASP A 74 17.89 -3.40 11.21
CA ASP A 74 19.29 -3.42 11.68
C ASP A 74 19.47 -4.25 12.95
N THR A 75 18.42 -4.92 13.44
CA THR A 75 18.55 -5.81 14.60
C THR A 75 19.42 -7.02 14.25
N PRO A 76 20.53 -7.25 14.98
CA PRO A 76 21.38 -8.39 14.72
C PRO A 76 20.65 -9.69 15.03
N TYR A 77 20.93 -10.71 14.22
CA TYR A 77 20.43 -12.05 14.49
C TYR A 77 21.06 -12.60 15.78
N LYS A 78 20.23 -13.25 16.59
CA LYS A 78 20.61 -14.03 17.76
C LYS A 78 20.49 -15.51 17.43
N LYS A 79 21.26 -16.35 18.10
CA LYS A 79 21.22 -17.81 17.94
C LYS A 79 20.88 -18.45 19.29
N THR A 80 19.90 -19.34 19.32
CA THR A 80 19.56 -20.14 20.50
C THR A 80 20.49 -21.34 20.63
N GLU A 81 20.49 -21.97 21.81
CA GLU A 81 21.26 -23.21 22.05
C GLU A 81 20.81 -24.35 21.14
N SER A 82 19.51 -24.41 20.81
CA SER A 82 18.94 -25.37 19.86
C SER A 82 19.23 -25.01 18.40
N GLY A 83 19.99 -23.95 18.13
CA GLY A 83 20.44 -23.57 16.80
C GLY A 83 19.45 -22.76 15.97
N ILE A 84 18.35 -22.29 16.54
CA ILE A 84 17.44 -21.35 15.85
C ILE A 84 18.11 -19.99 15.76
N ILE A 85 18.11 -19.41 14.56
CA ILE A 85 18.61 -18.05 14.35
C ILE A 85 17.39 -17.12 14.24
N TYR A 86 17.34 -16.02 14.98
CA TYR A 86 16.17 -15.15 15.00
C TYR A 86 16.48 -13.67 15.21
N ARG A 87 15.52 -12.80 14.85
CA ARG A 87 15.52 -11.37 15.20
C ARG A 87 14.10 -10.85 15.38
N ASP A 88 13.95 -9.87 16.26
CA ASP A 88 12.69 -9.19 16.47
C ASP A 88 12.56 -8.02 15.50
N LEU A 89 11.72 -8.20 14.50
CA LEU A 89 11.40 -7.18 13.51
C LEU A 89 10.60 -6.05 14.14
N ILE A 90 9.65 -6.40 15.00
CA ILE A 90 8.80 -5.45 15.73
C ILE A 90 8.86 -5.85 17.20
N ASP A 91 9.31 -4.93 18.04
CA ASP A 91 9.30 -5.10 19.49
C ASP A 91 7.87 -4.95 20.01
N GLY A 92 7.44 -5.91 20.81
CA GLY A 92 6.11 -5.88 21.41
C GLY A 92 6.04 -4.96 22.62
N VAL A 93 4.87 -4.99 23.26
CA VAL A 93 4.56 -4.23 24.47
C VAL A 93 4.11 -5.19 25.58
N TYR A 94 4.10 -4.70 26.82
CA TYR A 94 3.77 -5.47 28.03
C TYR A 94 4.81 -6.53 28.37
N ASP A 95 4.38 -7.48 29.19
CA ASP A 95 5.22 -8.52 29.76
C ASP A 95 5.77 -9.47 28.70
N THR A 96 6.95 -9.99 29.00
CA THR A 96 7.61 -11.03 28.23
C THR A 96 6.97 -12.37 28.53
N VAL A 97 6.76 -13.16 27.49
CA VAL A 97 6.29 -14.54 27.58
C VAL A 97 7.35 -15.39 28.26
N GLU A 98 6.94 -16.10 29.31
CA GLU A 98 7.75 -17.07 30.04
C GLU A 98 7.33 -18.51 29.69
N GLU A 99 8.14 -19.48 30.08
CA GLU A 99 7.78 -20.89 29.94
C GLU A 99 6.52 -21.21 30.76
N GLY A 100 5.60 -21.99 30.20
CA GLY A 100 4.30 -22.28 30.81
C GLY A 100 3.19 -21.28 30.46
N ASP A 101 3.53 -20.11 29.89
CA ASP A 101 2.52 -19.14 29.48
C ASP A 101 1.66 -19.64 28.32
N THR A 102 0.36 -19.33 28.41
CA THR A 102 -0.57 -19.55 27.30
C THR A 102 -0.52 -18.38 26.33
N VAL A 103 -0.18 -18.66 25.06
CA VAL A 103 -0.10 -17.64 24.01
C VAL A 103 -0.91 -18.00 22.77
N TYR A 104 -1.35 -16.97 22.06
CA TYR A 104 -2.06 -17.06 20.79
C TYR A 104 -1.18 -16.45 19.71
N ILE A 105 -0.84 -17.23 18.70
CA ILE A 105 0.16 -16.80 17.70
C ILE A 105 -0.34 -16.96 16.28
N HIS A 106 0.06 -16.02 15.43
CA HIS A 106 0.06 -16.23 13.99
C HIS A 106 1.49 -16.37 13.50
N TYR A 107 1.72 -17.40 12.70
CA TYR A 107 2.96 -17.63 11.98
C TYR A 107 2.70 -18.02 10.52
N GLN A 108 3.74 -17.82 9.72
CA GLN A 108 3.83 -18.29 8.35
C GLN A 108 5.23 -18.87 8.14
N GLY A 109 5.30 -20.13 7.74
CA GLY A 109 6.52 -20.82 7.36
C GLY A 109 6.73 -20.77 5.85
N LYS A 110 7.96 -20.48 5.43
CA LYS A 110 8.39 -20.52 4.03
C LYS A 110 9.74 -21.22 3.92
N THR A 111 9.97 -21.88 2.79
CA THR A 111 11.30 -22.41 2.46
C THR A 111 12.30 -21.28 2.26
N THR A 112 13.58 -21.54 2.52
CA THR A 112 14.69 -20.60 2.34
C THR A 112 15.10 -20.46 0.87
N ASN A 113 14.96 -21.53 0.07
CA ASN A 113 15.45 -21.56 -1.31
C ASN A 113 14.53 -20.82 -2.30
N ASP A 114 13.24 -21.13 -2.29
CA ASP A 114 12.24 -20.66 -3.25
C ASP A 114 11.13 -19.82 -2.60
N PHE A 115 11.23 -19.53 -1.30
CA PHE A 115 10.25 -18.76 -0.52
C PHE A 115 8.81 -19.30 -0.61
N ARG A 116 8.66 -20.58 -0.97
CA ARG A 116 7.37 -21.25 -1.04
C ARG A 116 6.78 -21.33 0.36
N ILE A 117 5.55 -20.86 0.51
CA ILE A 117 4.80 -21.00 1.76
C ILE A 117 4.46 -22.46 1.95
N ILE A 118 4.93 -23.02 3.08
CA ILE A 118 4.70 -24.41 3.47
C ILE A 118 3.55 -24.49 4.48
N GLU A 119 3.41 -23.46 5.32
CA GLU A 119 2.41 -23.41 6.36
C GLU A 119 2.03 -21.96 6.68
N SER A 120 0.76 -21.71 6.97
CA SER A 120 0.29 -20.38 7.37
C SER A 120 -0.97 -20.49 8.22
N THR A 121 -0.94 -19.87 9.40
CA THR A 121 -2.09 -19.78 10.31
C THR A 121 -3.01 -18.60 10.00
N PHE A 122 -2.57 -17.65 9.15
CA PHE A 122 -3.33 -16.46 8.77
C PHE A 122 -4.58 -16.76 7.93
N LYS A 123 -4.78 -18.02 7.53
CA LYS A 123 -6.03 -18.47 6.89
C LYS A 123 -7.20 -18.57 7.89
N SER A 124 -6.90 -18.72 9.18
CA SER A 124 -7.88 -18.74 10.27
C SER A 124 -7.99 -17.36 10.90
N ILE A 125 -9.22 -16.97 11.27
CA ILE A 125 -9.48 -15.76 12.08
C ILE A 125 -8.93 -15.95 13.50
N ILE A 126 -9.02 -17.18 14.02
CA ILE A 126 -8.58 -17.49 15.39
C ILE A 126 -7.16 -18.05 15.32
N PRO A 127 -6.17 -17.39 15.94
CA PRO A 127 -4.81 -17.90 16.04
C PRO A 127 -4.76 -19.18 16.89
N PRO A 128 -3.89 -20.14 16.54
CA PRO A 128 -3.62 -21.28 17.40
C PRO A 128 -3.18 -20.87 18.82
N LYS A 129 -3.68 -21.62 19.80
CA LYS A 129 -3.32 -21.52 21.20
C LYS A 129 -2.23 -22.54 21.51
N ILE A 130 -1.13 -22.10 22.12
CA ILE A 130 -0.05 -22.97 22.60
C ILE A 130 0.34 -22.62 24.03
N ILE A 131 1.09 -23.51 24.67
CA ILE A 131 1.76 -23.26 25.95
C ILE A 131 3.26 -23.13 25.66
N ALA A 132 3.85 -21.98 25.98
CA ALA A 132 5.25 -21.67 25.70
C ALA A 132 6.19 -22.69 26.37
N GLY A 133 7.18 -23.21 25.64
CA GLY A 133 8.09 -24.27 26.08
C GLY A 133 7.52 -25.70 26.07
N HIS A 134 6.20 -25.88 26.00
CA HIS A 134 5.57 -27.20 26.10
C HIS A 134 5.17 -27.77 24.73
N TYR A 135 6.05 -28.57 24.13
CA TYR A 135 5.83 -29.17 22.83
C TYR A 135 4.70 -30.24 22.84
N ASP A 136 3.57 -29.95 22.19
CA ASP A 136 2.40 -30.84 22.11
C ASP A 136 2.17 -31.49 20.73
N GLN A 137 3.17 -31.42 19.84
CA GLN A 137 3.17 -32.01 18.49
C GLN A 137 2.13 -31.44 17.49
N LYS A 138 1.37 -30.40 17.85
CA LYS A 138 0.40 -29.78 16.92
C LYS A 138 1.05 -28.78 15.95
N HIS A 139 2.15 -28.18 16.37
CA HIS A 139 2.95 -27.25 15.56
C HIS A 139 4.41 -27.72 15.53
N ILE A 140 5.27 -27.09 14.73
CA ILE A 140 6.70 -27.40 14.74
C ILE A 140 7.34 -27.07 16.09
N LYS A 141 8.34 -27.86 16.52
CA LYS A 141 8.98 -27.73 17.85
C LYS A 141 9.55 -26.33 18.09
N ALA A 142 10.13 -25.72 17.05
CA ALA A 142 10.67 -24.36 17.12
C ALA A 142 9.66 -23.31 17.59
N ILE A 143 8.37 -23.46 17.30
CA ILE A 143 7.37 -22.46 17.69
C ILE A 143 7.28 -22.33 19.22
N TYR A 144 7.31 -23.45 19.95
CA TYR A 144 7.16 -23.47 21.41
C TYR A 144 8.36 -22.84 22.10
N GLU A 145 9.56 -22.97 21.52
CA GLU A 145 10.76 -22.29 21.98
C GLU A 145 10.73 -20.80 21.62
N MET A 146 10.39 -20.47 20.38
CA MET A 146 10.58 -19.11 19.86
C MET A 146 9.59 -18.08 20.40
N VAL A 147 8.48 -18.51 21.00
CA VAL A 147 7.57 -17.59 21.70
C VAL A 147 8.13 -17.11 23.03
N ILE A 148 9.05 -17.84 23.65
CA ILE A 148 9.67 -17.44 24.92
C ILE A 148 10.46 -16.15 24.71
N GLY A 149 10.29 -15.21 25.64
CA GLY A 149 10.87 -13.87 25.60
C GLY A 149 10.26 -12.94 24.54
N MET A 150 9.22 -13.35 23.81
CA MET A 150 8.42 -12.41 23.01
C MET A 150 7.51 -11.59 23.93
N LYS A 151 7.17 -10.38 23.53
CA LYS A 151 6.11 -9.57 24.14
C LYS A 151 4.83 -9.60 23.31
N LYS A 152 3.71 -9.13 23.85
CA LYS A 152 2.47 -8.98 23.07
C LYS A 152 2.70 -8.12 21.83
N ASN A 153 2.23 -8.59 20.67
CA ASN A 153 2.40 -7.96 19.36
C ASN A 153 3.84 -7.92 18.82
N THR A 154 4.78 -8.65 19.42
CA THR A 154 6.12 -8.85 18.83
C THR A 154 6.00 -9.55 17.49
N ARG A 155 6.77 -9.11 16.49
CA ARG A 155 6.96 -9.85 15.23
C ARG A 155 8.40 -10.32 15.16
N ARG A 156 8.57 -11.64 15.20
CA ARG A 156 9.87 -12.30 15.15
C ARG A 156 10.06 -13.02 13.81
N GLU A 157 11.25 -12.90 13.25
CA GLU A 157 11.70 -13.69 12.11
C GLU A 157 12.67 -14.76 12.60
N CYS A 158 12.45 -16.01 12.19
CA CYS A 158 13.25 -17.16 12.61
C CYS A 158 13.71 -17.96 11.38
N ILE A 159 14.97 -18.37 11.39
CA ILE A 159 15.55 -19.38 10.50
C ILE A 159 15.69 -20.65 11.35
N ILE A 160 14.90 -21.66 10.98
CA ILE A 160 14.68 -22.85 11.81
C ILE A 160 15.44 -24.03 11.20
N PRO A 161 16.31 -24.71 11.96
CA PRO A 161 16.99 -25.89 11.46
C PRO A 161 15.99 -27.04 11.24
N PRO A 162 16.23 -27.95 10.26
CA PRO A 162 15.26 -28.98 9.87
C PRO A 162 14.76 -29.86 11.02
N TYR A 163 15.62 -30.20 11.99
CA TYR A 163 15.27 -31.05 13.13
C TYR A 163 14.33 -30.41 14.16
N LEU A 164 14.12 -29.09 14.10
CA LEU A 164 13.12 -28.38 14.90
C LEU A 164 11.84 -28.04 14.12
N ALA A 165 11.81 -28.38 12.82
CA ALA A 165 10.67 -28.23 11.93
C ALA A 165 10.26 -29.58 11.34
N HIS A 166 10.63 -29.84 10.08
CA HIS A 166 10.32 -31.07 9.37
C HIS A 166 11.60 -31.71 8.80
N PRO A 167 12.28 -32.60 9.56
CA PRO A 167 13.61 -33.10 9.19
C PRO A 167 13.66 -33.88 7.87
N ASN A 168 12.56 -34.53 7.49
CA ASN A 168 12.50 -35.42 6.32
C ASN A 168 11.64 -34.86 5.16
N HIS A 169 11.15 -33.62 5.27
CA HIS A 169 10.19 -33.08 4.30
C HIS A 169 10.87 -32.38 3.12
N PHE A 170 12.08 -31.85 3.32
CA PHE A 170 12.86 -31.22 2.27
C PHE A 170 14.17 -32.00 2.13
N PRO A 171 14.56 -32.42 0.90
CA PRO A 171 15.86 -33.07 0.70
C PRO A 171 16.95 -32.18 1.26
N THR A 172 17.91 -32.78 1.99
CA THR A 172 18.99 -32.11 2.72
C THR A 172 19.54 -30.94 1.91
N GLN A 173 19.18 -29.72 2.31
CA GLN A 173 19.80 -28.51 1.80
C GLN A 173 21.22 -28.49 2.38
N ILE A 174 22.21 -28.51 1.49
CA ILE A 174 23.59 -28.24 1.87
C ILE A 174 23.62 -26.76 2.25
N PHE A 175 23.76 -26.47 3.54
CA PHE A 175 24.07 -25.12 3.99
C PHE A 175 25.47 -24.79 3.48
N LEU A 176 25.57 -23.94 2.45
CA LEU A 176 26.82 -23.35 1.98
C LEU A 176 27.27 -22.23 2.94
#